data_AF-A0A6A7N6L3-F1
#
_entry.id   AF-A0A6A7N6L3-F1
#
_cell.length_a   1.000
_cell.length_b   1.000
_cell.length_c   1.000
_cell.angle_alpha   90.00
_cell.angle_beta   90.00
_cell.angle_gamma   90.00
#
_symmetry.space_group_name_H-M   'P 1'
#
loop_
_entity.id
_entity.type
_entity.pdbx_description
1 polymer ?
#
loop_
_entity_poly.entity_id
_entity_poly.type
_entity_poly.pdbx_seq_one_letter_code
_entity_poly.pdbx_strand_id
1 'polypeptide(L)'
;MIGLPAGTGVWLAAGITDMRSGFNGLAAKVQVALKEDPFSGHVFVFRGRRADLIKLLWWTGDGLCLLAQRLERRRFIWPQATNGSVALTQA
;
A
#
# COMPACT_ATOMS: atom_id res chain seq x y z
N MET A 1 -15.85 13.84 4.20
CA MET A 1 -14.57 13.27 4.67
C MET A 1 -14.29 12.05 3.80
N ILE A 2 -13.10 11.93 3.22
CA ILE A 2 -12.71 10.72 2.47
C ILE A 2 -12.49 9.62 3.51
N GLY A 3 -13.54 8.89 3.84
CA GLY A 3 -13.52 7.79 4.80
C GLY A 3 -13.27 6.46 4.09
N LEU A 4 -12.71 5.50 4.83
CA LEU A 4 -12.62 4.12 4.36
C LEU A 4 -13.93 3.40 4.69
N PRO A 5 -14.53 2.65 3.74
CA PRO A 5 -15.70 1.83 4.01
C PRO A 5 -15.48 0.82 5.14
N ALA A 6 -16.57 0.36 5.77
CA ALA A 6 -16.50 -0.76 6.69
C ALA A 6 -16.07 -2.03 5.93
N GLY A 7 -15.19 -2.84 6.52
CA GLY A 7 -14.64 -4.04 5.88
C GLY A 7 -13.48 -3.79 4.91
N THR A 8 -12.96 -2.56 4.83
CA THR A 8 -11.74 -2.28 4.06
C THR A 8 -10.56 -3.11 4.57
N GLY A 9 -10.08 -4.03 3.72
CA GLY A 9 -8.82 -4.74 3.92
C GLY A 9 -7.61 -3.82 3.69
N VAL A 10 -6.53 -4.09 4.42
CA VAL A 10 -5.24 -3.44 4.26
C VAL A 10 -4.23 -4.45 3.73
N TRP A 11 -3.68 -4.18 2.56
CA TRP A 11 -2.71 -5.05 1.89
C TRP A 11 -1.33 -4.39 1.92
N LEU A 12 -0.33 -5.13 2.39
CA LEU A 12 1.06 -4.67 2.37
C LEU A 12 1.81 -5.34 1.21
N ALA A 13 2.41 -4.54 0.33
CA ALA A 13 3.40 -5.06 -0.61
C ALA A 13 4.69 -5.41 0.14
N ALA A 14 4.94 -6.68 0.41
CA ALA A 14 6.07 -7.17 1.23
C ALA A 14 7.48 -6.83 0.68
N GLY A 15 7.56 -6.40 -0.58
CA GLY A 15 8.81 -6.02 -1.25
C GLY A 15 9.16 -4.53 -1.20
N ILE A 16 10.28 -4.19 -1.84
CA ILE A 16 10.71 -2.80 -2.04
C ILE A 16 9.93 -2.22 -3.22
N THR A 17 9.29 -1.08 -3.01
CA THR A 17 8.58 -0.35 -4.07
C THR A 17 9.41 0.85 -4.51
N ASP A 18 9.55 1.05 -5.83
CA ASP A 18 10.00 2.34 -6.36
C ASP A 18 8.96 3.42 -6.03
N MET A 19 9.32 4.33 -5.13
CA MET A 19 8.44 5.37 -4.61
C MET A 19 8.31 6.58 -5.55
N ARG A 20 8.97 6.58 -6.71
CA ARG A 20 8.70 7.54 -7.80
C ARG A 20 7.37 7.26 -8.50
N SER A 21 6.84 6.04 -8.38
CA SER A 21 5.52 5.68 -8.91
C SER A 21 4.40 6.54 -8.30
N GLY A 22 3.57 7.13 -9.16
CA GLY A 22 2.29 7.74 -8.81
C GLY A 22 1.13 6.74 -8.94
N PHE A 23 -0.09 7.24 -9.12
CA PHE A 23 -1.33 6.45 -9.19
C PHE A 23 -1.22 5.21 -10.10
N ASN A 24 -0.97 5.41 -11.40
CA ASN A 24 -0.96 4.32 -12.38
C ASN A 24 0.13 3.27 -12.10
N GLY A 25 1.33 3.73 -11.72
CA GLY A 25 2.45 2.83 -11.43
C GLY A 25 2.23 2.00 -10.16
N LEU A 26 1.54 2.55 -9.17
CA LEU A 26 1.16 1.80 -7.97
C LEU A 26 -0.03 0.88 -8.22
N ALA A 27 -1.04 1.32 -8.97
CA ALA A 27 -2.17 0.47 -9.37
C ALA A 27 -1.71 -0.76 -10.17
N ALA A 28 -0.78 -0.57 -11.11
CA ALA A 28 -0.15 -1.68 -11.84
C ALA A 28 0.58 -2.66 -10.89
N LYS A 29 1.22 -2.15 -9.83
CA LYS A 29 1.86 -3.01 -8.82
C LYS A 29 0.83 -3.79 -7.99
N VAL A 30 -0.33 -3.21 -7.67
CA VAL A 30 -1.42 -3.96 -7.02
C VAL A 30 -1.79 -5.17 -7.88
N GLN A 31 -2.06 -4.96 -9.16
CA GLN A 31 -2.45 -6.04 -10.07
C GLN A 31 -1.34 -7.09 -10.26
N VAL A 32 -0.09 -6.66 -10.43
CA VAL A 32 1.00 -7.58 -10.79
C VAL A 32 1.57 -8.29 -9.57
N ALA A 33 1.84 -7.56 -8.49
CA ALA A 33 2.55 -8.06 -7.31
C ALA A 33 1.62 -8.62 -6.24
N LEU A 34 0.47 -7.98 -6.02
CA LEU A 34 -0.51 -8.44 -5.02
C LEU A 34 -1.59 -9.34 -5.63
N LYS A 35 -1.76 -9.34 -6.96
CA LYS A 35 -2.84 -10.06 -7.67
C LYS A 35 -4.23 -9.62 -7.23
N GLU A 36 -4.35 -8.35 -6.85
CA GLU A 36 -5.59 -7.74 -6.36
C GLU A 36 -6.13 -6.70 -7.35
N ASP A 37 -7.40 -6.30 -7.17
CA ASP A 37 -8.00 -5.19 -7.90
C ASP A 37 -7.67 -3.84 -7.22
N PRO A 38 -6.93 -2.92 -7.87
CA PRO A 38 -6.65 -1.58 -7.33
C PRO A 38 -7.91 -0.72 -7.12
N PHE A 39 -9.05 -1.09 -7.71
CA PHE A 39 -10.32 -0.37 -7.60
C PHE A 39 -11.30 -0.99 -6.59
N SER A 40 -10.89 -2.04 -5.87
CA SER A 40 -11.72 -2.75 -4.87
C SER A 40 -12.16 -1.92 -3.66
N GLY A 41 -11.60 -0.72 -3.47
CA GLY A 41 -11.80 0.08 -2.25
C GLY A 41 -10.96 -0.39 -1.06
N HIS A 42 -10.10 -1.39 -1.25
CA HIS A 42 -9.07 -1.77 -0.28
C HIS A 42 -7.92 -0.75 -0.26
N VAL A 43 -7.17 -0.75 0.85
CA VAL A 43 -5.98 0.08 1.00
C VAL A 43 -4.74 -0.74 0.69
N PHE A 44 -3.98 -0.29 -0.29
CA PHE A 44 -2.71 -0.90 -0.69
C PHE A 44 -1.54 -0.05 -0.20
N VAL A 45 -0.69 -0.62 0.65
CA VAL A 45 0.43 0.07 1.27
C VAL A 45 1.74 -0.40 0.67
N PHE A 46 2.55 0.58 0.28
CA PHE A 46 3.85 0.39 -0.31
C PHE A 46 4.92 1.07 0.53
N ARG A 47 6.10 0.45 0.59
CA ARG A 47 7.25 1.00 1.31
C ARG A 47 8.47 1.09 0.39
N GLY A 48 9.18 2.21 0.50
CA GLY A 48 10.45 2.41 -0.20
C GLY A 48 11.62 1.67 0.45
N ARG A 49 12.73 1.54 -0.29
CA ARG A 49 13.97 0.89 0.18
C ARG A 49 14.54 1.51 1.45
N ARG A 50 14.51 2.84 1.54
CA ARG A 50 15.02 3.61 2.70
C ARG A 50 14.15 3.48 3.94
N ALA A 51 12.95 2.91 3.80
CA ALA A 51 12.00 2.66 4.87
C ALA A 51 11.48 3.89 5.61
N ASP A 52 11.81 5.10 5.17
CA ASP A 52 11.32 6.36 5.73
C ASP A 52 10.04 6.85 5.04
N LEU A 53 9.68 6.27 3.89
CA LEU A 53 8.52 6.66 3.09
C LEU A 53 7.58 5.47 2.85
N ILE A 54 6.29 5.70 3.09
CA ILE A 54 5.19 4.86 2.64
C ILE A 54 4.24 5.62 1.72
N LYS A 55 3.55 4.88 0.87
CA LYS A 55 2.43 5.36 0.05
C LYS A 55 1.24 4.43 0.23
N LEU A 56 0.06 5.00 0.42
CA LEU A 56 -1.20 4.29 0.52
C LEU A 56 -2.04 4.65 -0.71
N LEU A 57 -2.49 3.64 -1.44
CA LEU A 57 -3.37 3.79 -2.60
C LEU A 57 -4.72 3.14 -2.28
N TRP A 58 -5.82 3.84 -2.55
CA TRP A 58 -7.17 3.27 -2.47
C TRP A 58 -8.13 3.98 -3.44
N TRP A 59 -9.20 3.29 -3.83
CA TRP A 59 -10.27 3.83 -4.67
C TRP A 59 -11.46 4.26 -3.82
N THR A 60 -12.05 5.41 -4.12
CA THR A 60 -13.20 5.97 -3.37
C THR A 60 -14.55 5.75 -4.07
N GLY A 61 -14.58 5.13 -5.24
CA GLY A 61 -15.77 5.02 -6.08
C GLY A 61 -15.74 5.98 -7.28
N ASP A 62 -15.10 7.13 -7.10
CA ASP A 62 -15.00 8.22 -8.09
C ASP A 62 -13.54 8.58 -8.45
N GLY A 63 -12.57 8.18 -7.63
CA GLY A 63 -11.16 8.51 -7.85
C GLY A 63 -10.19 7.62 -7.09
N LEU A 64 -8.95 7.55 -7.60
CA LEU A 64 -7.83 6.99 -6.84
C LEU A 64 -7.32 8.07 -5.88
N CYS A 65 -7.18 7.70 -4.62
CA CYS A 65 -6.55 8.49 -3.59
C CYS A 65 -5.14 7.96 -3.32
N LEU A 66 -4.19 8.88 -3.11
CA LEU A 66 -2.81 8.58 -2.79
C LEU A 66 -2.35 9.41 -1.61
N LEU A 67 -2.05 8.75 -0.50
CA LEU A 67 -1.40 9.37 0.65
C LEU A 67 0.08 8.98 0.66
N ALA A 68 0.95 9.95 0.91
CA ALA A 68 2.38 9.71 1.12
C ALA A 68 2.76 10.20 2.51
N GLN A 69 3.36 9.33 3.32
CA GLN A 69 3.87 9.69 4.65
C GLN A 69 5.36 9.41 4.72
N ARG A 70 6.10 10.46 5.09
CA ARG A 70 7.54 10.40 5.34
C ARG A 70 7.82 10.57 6.83
N LEU A 71 8.70 9.74 7.38
CA LEU A 71 9.22 9.89 8.73
C LEU A 71 10.50 10.71 8.69
N GLU A 72 10.57 11.77 9.49
CA GLU A 72 11.78 12.58 9.65
C GLU A 72 12.85 11.86 10.47
N ARG A 73 12.40 10.99 11.39
CA ARG A 73 13.25 10.17 12.25
C ARG A 73 12.61 8.79 12.35
N ARG A 74 13.42 7.73 12.26
CA ARG A 74 13.04 6.29 12.26
C ARG A 74 12.65 5.73 10.87
N ARG A 75 12.26 4.45 10.88
CA ARG A 75 11.93 3.64 9.71
C ARG A 75 10.65 2.86 10.00
N PHE A 76 9.80 2.71 8.99
CA PHE A 76 8.68 1.78 9.03
C PHE A 76 9.22 0.35 9.14
N ILE A 77 8.73 -0.39 10.13
CA ILE A 77 8.93 -1.84 10.23
C ILE A 77 8.07 -2.48 9.14
N TRP A 78 8.64 -3.46 8.44
CA TRP A 78 7.98 -4.07 7.29
C TRP A 78 8.12 -5.58 7.38
N PRO A 79 7.03 -6.34 7.17
CA PRO A 79 7.13 -7.79 7.11
C PRO A 79 8.04 -8.18 5.94
N GLN A 80 8.85 -9.21 6.15
CA GLN A 80 9.57 -9.87 5.07
C GLN A 80 8.79 -11.13 4.71
N ALA A 81 8.01 -11.06 3.64
CA ALA A 81 7.42 -12.24 3.03
C ALA A 81 8.27 -12.60 1.82
N THR A 82 8.96 -13.74 1.88
CA THR A 82 9.81 -14.22 0.80
C THR A 82 9.00 -14.81 -0.35
N ASN A 83 7.78 -15.30 -0.09
CA ASN A 83 6.76 -15.71 -1.06
C ASN A 83 5.37 -15.77 -0.40
N GLY A 84 4.31 -15.63 -1.21
CA GLY A 84 2.92 -15.75 -0.78
C GLY A 84 2.35 -14.50 -0.08
N SER A 85 1.17 -14.65 0.52
CA SER A 85 0.53 -13.65 1.37
C SER A 85 0.70 -14.03 2.84
N VAL A 86 0.86 -13.03 3.71
CA VAL A 86 0.91 -13.22 5.17
C VAL A 86 -0.19 -12.36 5.78
N ALA A 87 -1.03 -12.96 6.61
CA ALA A 87 -2.00 -12.22 7.41
C ALA A 87 -1.29 -11.61 8.62
N LEU A 88 -1.47 -10.31 8.82
CA LEU A 88 -0.98 -9.62 10.01
C LEU A 88 -2.15 -9.42 10.98
N THR A 89 -1.92 -9.70 12.26
CA THR A 89 -2.82 -9.29 13.34
C THR A 89 -2.37 -7.96 13.90
N GLN A 90 -3.27 -7.27 14.60
CA GLN A 90 -2.88 -6.16 15.44
C GLN A 90 -1.83 -6.63 16.46
N ALA A 91 -0.83 -5.78 16.73
CA ALA A 91 0.20 -6.01 17.75
C ALA A 91 -0.34 -5.82 19.17
#